data_AF-A0A955EF37-F1
#
_entry.id   AF-A0A955EF37-F1
#
_cell.length_a   1.000
_cell.length_b   1.000
_cell.length_c   1.000
_cell.angle_alpha   90.00
_cell.angle_beta   90.00
_cell.angle_gamma   90.00
#
_symmetry.space_group_name_H-M   'P 1'
#
loop_
_entity.id
_entity.type
_entity.pdbx_description
1 polymer ?
#
loop_
_entity_poly.entity_id
_entity_poly.type
_entity_poly.pdbx_seq_one_letter_code
_entity_poly.pdbx_strand_id
1 'polypeptide(L)'
;ALSGDPEDICTTDAALMELFPKHERLHRWLKGCRNADGSPRFKWQGLPARICWLGYNERDKAGLMFNELVRSGKVSAPIVIGRDHLDCGSVASPNRETEAMKDGSDAISDWAILNAMVNVASGASWVSFHHGGGVGIGFSQHAGQVIVADGTEAAAARLARVLKNDPLMGVFRHIDAGYDEASACAKRWGDVDVGGSRD
;
A
#
# COMPACT_ATOMS: atom_id res chain seq x y z
N ALA A 1 3.13 -14.89 2.19
CA ALA A 1 2.40 -16.02 1.60
C ALA A 1 1.82 -16.88 2.72
N LEU A 2 0.52 -17.19 2.71
CA LEU A 2 -0.09 -18.00 3.78
C LEU A 2 0.30 -19.48 3.73
N SER A 3 0.88 -19.94 2.62
CA SER A 3 1.44 -21.30 2.46
C SER A 3 2.59 -21.58 3.42
N GLY A 4 3.34 -20.55 3.82
CA GLY A 4 4.64 -20.70 4.47
C GLY A 4 5.79 -21.02 3.51
N ASP A 5 5.52 -21.17 2.21
CA ASP A 5 6.54 -21.48 1.20
C ASP A 5 7.25 -20.21 0.69
N PRO A 6 8.59 -20.11 0.82
CA PRO A 6 9.38 -19.03 0.24
C PRO A 6 9.22 -18.86 -1.28
N GLU A 7 8.92 -19.94 -2.01
CA GLU A 7 8.82 -19.91 -3.46
C GLU A 7 7.62 -19.09 -3.95
N ASP A 8 6.55 -19.00 -3.15
CA ASP A 8 5.44 -18.09 -3.43
C ASP A 8 5.93 -16.63 -3.45
N ILE A 9 6.85 -16.25 -2.56
CA ILE A 9 7.45 -14.91 -2.56
C ILE A 9 8.38 -14.73 -3.76
N CYS A 10 9.18 -15.73 -4.12
CA CYS A 10 9.99 -15.70 -5.34
C CYS A 10 9.13 -15.47 -6.59
N THR A 11 8.01 -16.19 -6.68
CA THR A 11 7.05 -16.07 -7.78
C THR A 11 6.45 -14.66 -7.84
N THR A 12 6.05 -14.09 -6.69
CA THR A 12 5.55 -12.71 -6.65
C THR A 12 6.62 -11.66 -6.99
N ASP A 13 7.87 -11.86 -6.56
CA ASP A 13 8.99 -10.96 -6.88
C ASP A 13 9.23 -10.93 -8.40
N ALA A 14 9.22 -12.10 -9.07
CA ALA A 14 9.36 -12.20 -10.52
C ALA A 14 8.19 -11.53 -11.25
N ALA A 15 6.96 -11.84 -10.84
CA ALA A 15 5.76 -11.27 -11.46
C ALA A 15 5.65 -9.75 -11.29
N LEU A 16 6.13 -9.19 -10.17
CA LEU A 16 6.24 -7.74 -9.99
C LEU A 16 7.23 -7.10 -10.98
N MET A 17 8.37 -7.74 -11.23
CA MET A 17 9.35 -7.25 -12.20
C MET A 17 8.80 -7.28 -13.63
N GLU A 18 8.02 -8.31 -13.97
CA GLU A 18 7.33 -8.44 -15.25
C GLU A 18 6.21 -7.40 -15.41
N LEU A 19 5.39 -7.19 -14.36
CA LEU A 19 4.28 -6.23 -14.36
C LEU A 19 4.76 -4.79 -14.50
N PHE A 20 5.93 -4.46 -13.92
CA PHE A 20 6.51 -3.13 -13.93
C PHE A 20 7.91 -3.13 -14.59
N PRO A 21 8.01 -3.38 -15.90
CA PRO A 21 9.30 -3.64 -16.56
C PRO A 21 10.21 -2.41 -16.60
N LYS A 22 9.64 -1.21 -16.50
CA LYS A 22 10.37 0.08 -16.51
C LYS A 22 10.63 0.64 -15.12
N HIS A 23 10.19 -0.04 -14.05
CA HIS A 23 10.33 0.48 -12.69
C HIS A 23 11.69 0.10 -12.08
N GLU A 24 12.76 0.77 -12.54
CA GLU A 24 14.15 0.44 -12.20
C GLU A 24 14.42 0.34 -10.68
N ARG A 25 13.82 1.23 -9.87
CA ARG A 25 13.99 1.22 -8.41
C ARG A 25 13.42 -0.05 -7.76
N LEU A 26 12.29 -0.55 -8.26
CA LEU A 26 11.63 -1.75 -7.78
C LEU A 26 12.47 -2.98 -8.15
N HIS A 27 12.94 -3.04 -9.40
CA HIS A 27 13.83 -4.11 -9.86
C HIS A 27 15.12 -4.16 -9.03
N ARG A 28 15.74 -3.01 -8.78
CA ARG A 28 16.95 -2.93 -7.94
C ARG A 28 16.68 -3.42 -6.52
N TRP A 29 15.54 -3.04 -5.95
CA TRP A 29 15.12 -3.48 -4.61
C TRP A 29 14.91 -5.00 -4.55
N LEU A 30 14.10 -5.56 -5.46
CA LEU A 30 13.77 -6.99 -5.48
C LEU A 30 15.01 -7.85 -5.75
N LYS A 31 15.86 -7.45 -6.71
CA LYS A 31 17.15 -8.11 -6.95
C LYS A 31 18.09 -8.01 -5.74
N GLY A 32 18.10 -6.86 -5.07
CA GLY A 32 18.87 -6.64 -3.84
C GLY A 32 18.42 -7.48 -2.63
N CYS A 33 17.22 -8.03 -2.68
CA CYS A 33 16.69 -8.96 -1.66
C CYS A 33 17.15 -10.42 -1.87
N ARG A 34 17.98 -10.68 -2.87
CA ARG A 34 18.52 -12.00 -3.24
C ARG A 34 20.05 -11.96 -3.24
N ASN A 35 20.66 -13.10 -2.90
CA ASN A 35 22.08 -13.35 -3.12
C ASN A 35 22.32 -13.80 -4.57
N ALA A 36 23.60 -13.90 -4.97
CA ALA A 36 23.98 -14.29 -6.34
C ALA A 36 23.52 -15.72 -6.72
N ASP A 37 23.34 -16.59 -5.74
CA ASP A 37 22.84 -17.97 -5.91
C ASP A 37 21.29 -18.06 -5.92
N GLY A 38 20.60 -16.92 -5.87
CA GLY A 38 19.14 -16.85 -5.83
C GLY A 38 18.53 -17.07 -4.43
N SER A 39 19.34 -17.34 -3.41
CA SER A 39 18.83 -17.44 -2.03
C SER A 39 18.38 -16.09 -1.48
N PRO A 40 17.43 -16.03 -0.52
CA PRO A 40 17.06 -14.78 0.13
C PRO A 40 18.26 -14.15 0.85
N ARG A 41 18.57 -12.89 0.54
CA ARG A 41 19.61 -12.13 1.25
C ARG A 41 19.24 -11.89 2.71
N PHE A 42 17.95 -11.69 2.95
CA PHE A 42 17.37 -11.50 4.27
C PHE A 42 16.61 -12.77 4.66
N LYS A 43 16.87 -13.30 5.85
CA LYS A 43 16.17 -14.49 6.34
C LYS A 43 14.68 -14.17 6.57
N TRP A 44 13.82 -15.12 6.25
CA TRP A 44 12.41 -15.04 6.59
C TRP A 44 12.20 -15.13 8.10
N GLN A 45 11.17 -14.45 8.60
CA GLN A 45 10.75 -14.50 10.00
C GLN A 45 9.27 -14.85 10.03
N GLY A 46 8.94 -16.08 10.46
CA GLY A 46 7.58 -16.61 10.36
C GLY A 46 7.20 -16.89 8.90
N LEU A 47 5.98 -16.49 8.50
CA LEU A 47 5.53 -16.61 7.11
C LEU A 47 6.45 -15.79 6.17
N PRO A 48 6.90 -16.34 5.04
CA PRO A 48 7.64 -15.57 4.04
C PRO A 48 6.83 -14.35 3.59
N ALA A 49 7.47 -13.18 3.62
CA ALA A 49 6.86 -11.89 3.34
C ALA A 49 7.81 -10.98 2.58
N ARG A 50 7.26 -10.09 1.77
CA ARG A 50 8.02 -9.10 0.99
C ARG A 50 7.48 -7.70 1.26
N ILE A 51 8.39 -6.78 1.59
CA ILE A 51 8.09 -5.35 1.49
C ILE A 51 8.47 -4.86 0.09
N CYS A 52 7.58 -4.09 -0.53
CA CYS A 52 7.85 -3.33 -1.75
C CYS A 52 7.03 -2.05 -1.70
N TRP A 53 7.66 -0.93 -2.05
CA TRP A 53 6.98 0.36 -2.07
C TRP A 53 6.36 0.55 -3.46
N LEU A 54 5.04 0.50 -3.52
CA LEU A 54 4.22 0.72 -4.72
C LEU A 54 3.30 1.91 -4.47
N GLY A 55 3.18 2.80 -5.45
CA GLY A 55 2.37 4.01 -5.38
C GLY A 55 0.89 3.80 -5.75
N TYR A 56 0.16 4.92 -5.81
CA TYR A 56 -1.18 4.96 -6.40
C TYR A 56 -1.15 4.43 -7.84
N ASN A 57 -2.15 3.60 -8.19
CA ASN A 57 -2.27 2.86 -9.46
C ASN A 57 -1.22 1.78 -9.74
N GLU A 58 -0.35 1.48 -8.78
CA GLU A 58 0.54 0.31 -8.82
C GLU A 58 0.07 -0.77 -7.86
N ARG A 59 -0.44 -0.39 -6.69
CA ARG A 59 -0.93 -1.32 -5.65
C ARG A 59 -2.10 -2.18 -6.12
N ASP A 60 -3.09 -1.61 -6.77
CA ASP A 60 -4.26 -2.31 -7.31
C ASP A 60 -3.86 -3.31 -8.41
N LYS A 61 -3.00 -2.91 -9.34
CA LYS A 61 -2.46 -3.80 -10.38
C LYS A 61 -1.69 -4.96 -9.79
N ALA A 62 -0.82 -4.70 -8.80
CA ALA A 62 -0.07 -5.75 -8.12
C ALA A 62 -1.00 -6.71 -7.36
N GLY A 63 -1.99 -6.19 -6.64
CA GLY A 63 -2.94 -7.02 -5.88
C GLY A 63 -3.81 -7.90 -6.79
N LEU A 64 -4.31 -7.36 -7.91
CA LEU A 64 -5.04 -8.14 -8.91
C LEU A 64 -4.15 -9.22 -9.53
N MET A 65 -2.89 -8.90 -9.83
CA MET A 65 -1.93 -9.88 -10.33
C MET A 65 -1.64 -10.98 -9.31
N PHE A 66 -1.47 -10.66 -8.03
CA PHE A 66 -1.31 -11.68 -6.98
C PHE A 66 -2.54 -12.58 -6.86
N ASN A 67 -3.74 -12.02 -6.95
CA ASN A 67 -4.97 -12.81 -6.96
C ASN A 67 -5.03 -13.78 -8.15
N GLU A 68 -4.55 -13.36 -9.33
CA GLU A 68 -4.43 -14.24 -10.49
C GLU A 68 -3.40 -15.36 -10.28
N LEU A 69 -2.26 -15.07 -9.65
CA LEU A 69 -1.27 -16.10 -9.32
C LEU A 69 -1.84 -17.17 -8.38
N VAL A 70 -2.66 -16.76 -7.40
CA VAL A 70 -3.37 -17.69 -6.50
C VAL A 70 -4.42 -18.47 -7.28
N ARG A 71 -5.24 -17.80 -8.10
CA ARG A 71 -6.30 -18.43 -8.92
C ARG A 71 -5.74 -19.49 -9.88
N SER A 72 -4.58 -19.21 -10.48
CA SER A 72 -3.91 -20.12 -11.42
C SER A 72 -3.08 -21.22 -10.74
N GLY A 73 -2.93 -21.18 -9.41
CA GLY A 73 -2.11 -22.13 -8.64
C GLY A 73 -0.59 -21.94 -8.80
N LYS A 74 -0.14 -20.86 -9.45
CA LYS A 74 1.29 -20.49 -9.49
C LYS A 74 1.81 -20.07 -8.13
N VAL A 75 0.94 -19.52 -7.30
CA VAL A 75 1.15 -19.34 -5.86
C VAL A 75 0.27 -20.37 -5.16
N SER A 76 0.86 -21.10 -4.21
CA SER A 76 0.27 -22.33 -3.65
C SER A 76 -0.87 -22.10 -2.64
N ALA A 77 -1.00 -20.90 -2.08
CA ALA A 77 -2.05 -20.53 -1.13
C ALA A 77 -2.38 -19.03 -1.19
N PRO A 78 -3.48 -18.55 -0.57
CA PRO A 78 -3.82 -17.14 -0.55
C PRO A 78 -2.69 -16.22 -0.04
N ILE A 79 -2.66 -14.99 -0.55
CA ILE A 79 -1.72 -13.96 -0.15
C ILE A 79 -2.44 -12.88 0.66
N VAL A 80 -1.88 -12.53 1.80
CA VAL A 80 -2.28 -11.36 2.58
C VAL A 80 -1.50 -10.14 2.07
N ILE A 81 -2.21 -9.07 1.73
CA ILE A 81 -1.64 -7.80 1.27
C ILE A 81 -2.01 -6.73 2.29
N GLY A 82 -0.99 -6.13 2.90
CA GLY A 82 -1.16 -5.07 3.88
C GLY A 82 0.01 -4.11 3.87
N ARG A 83 0.06 -3.26 4.88
CA ARG A 83 1.09 -2.25 5.08
C ARG A 83 1.23 -1.92 6.57
N ASP A 84 2.29 -1.19 6.90
CA ASP A 84 2.35 -0.46 8.16
C ASP A 84 1.24 0.63 8.19
N HIS A 85 0.92 1.13 9.38
CA HIS A 85 0.07 2.30 9.56
C HIS A 85 0.77 3.59 9.16
N LEU A 86 2.11 3.58 9.04
CA LEU A 86 2.88 4.61 8.33
C LEU A 86 2.65 4.47 6.82
N ASP A 87 1.77 5.29 6.28
CA ASP A 87 1.55 5.40 4.83
C ASP A 87 0.97 6.77 4.48
N CYS A 88 1.01 7.11 3.19
CA CYS A 88 0.71 8.44 2.65
C CYS A 88 -0.64 9.03 3.06
N GLY A 89 -1.65 8.23 3.42
CA GLY A 89 -2.98 8.72 3.78
C GLY A 89 -3.51 8.23 5.12
N SER A 90 -2.71 7.50 5.91
CA SER A 90 -3.25 6.70 7.01
C SER A 90 -2.80 7.13 8.41
N VAL A 91 -2.12 8.25 8.56
CA VAL A 91 -1.53 8.67 9.84
C VAL A 91 -1.54 10.18 9.99
N ALA A 92 -1.87 10.64 11.19
CA ALA A 92 -1.57 11.97 11.71
C ALA A 92 -0.62 11.81 12.91
N SER A 93 0.54 12.46 12.83
CA SER A 93 1.66 12.31 13.75
C SER A 93 2.59 13.52 13.61
N PRO A 94 2.30 14.64 14.32
CA PRO A 94 2.98 15.93 14.15
C PRO A 94 4.49 15.93 14.44
N ASN A 95 5.00 14.88 15.10
CA ASN A 95 6.42 14.73 15.42
C ASN A 95 7.13 13.69 14.52
N ARG A 96 6.47 13.23 13.44
CA ARG A 96 7.00 12.28 12.46
C ARG A 96 6.34 12.47 11.09
N GLU A 97 5.28 11.70 10.79
CA GLU A 97 4.77 11.55 9.43
C GLU A 97 4.07 12.79 8.88
N THR A 98 3.54 13.63 9.77
CA THR A 98 2.84 14.86 9.41
C THR A 98 3.51 16.07 10.05
N GLU A 99 4.79 15.94 10.41
CA GLU A 99 5.60 17.05 10.90
C GLU A 99 5.83 18.09 9.79
N ALA A 100 5.56 19.36 10.10
CA ALA A 100 5.77 20.49 9.22
C ALA A 100 5.07 20.36 7.85
N MET A 101 3.77 20.05 7.88
CA MET A 101 2.96 20.09 6.66
C MET A 101 2.97 21.53 6.10
N LYS A 102 2.99 21.67 4.77
CA LYS A 102 3.13 22.96 4.07
C LYS A 102 2.08 24.01 4.49
N ASP A 103 0.88 23.57 4.84
CA ASP A 103 -0.25 24.39 5.27
C ASP A 103 -0.44 24.45 6.80
N GLY A 104 0.43 23.79 7.57
CA GLY A 104 0.33 23.68 9.03
C GLY A 104 -0.74 22.70 9.54
N SER A 105 -1.26 21.82 8.68
CA SER A 105 -2.29 20.81 9.02
C SER A 105 -1.77 19.61 9.84
N ASP A 106 -0.58 19.72 10.44
CA ASP A 106 0.16 18.63 11.10
C ASP A 106 -0.70 17.75 12.02
N ALA A 107 -1.55 18.37 12.84
CA ALA A 107 -2.34 17.71 13.87
C ALA A 107 -3.75 17.26 13.42
N ILE A 108 -4.14 17.47 12.15
CA ILE A 108 -5.45 17.06 11.64
C ILE A 108 -5.49 15.54 11.47
N SER A 109 -6.24 14.87 12.34
CA SER A 109 -6.36 13.40 12.37
C SER A 109 -7.56 12.83 11.62
N ASP A 110 -8.43 13.69 11.07
CA ASP A 110 -9.59 13.28 10.27
C ASP A 110 -9.18 12.35 9.12
N TRP A 111 -8.05 12.64 8.48
CA TRP A 111 -7.51 11.83 7.37
C TRP A 111 -7.27 10.36 7.76
N ALA A 112 -6.72 10.10 8.96
CA ALA A 112 -6.50 8.75 9.43
C ALA A 112 -7.83 8.02 9.71
N ILE A 113 -8.82 8.73 10.26
CA ILE A 113 -10.16 8.17 10.52
C ILE A 113 -10.86 7.85 9.19
N LEU A 114 -10.84 8.78 8.23
CA LEU A 114 -11.40 8.60 6.90
C LEU A 114 -10.70 7.46 6.13
N ASN A 115 -9.38 7.28 6.29
CA ASN A 115 -8.67 6.14 5.72
C ASN A 115 -9.20 4.81 6.28
N ALA A 116 -9.45 4.70 7.59
CA ALA A 116 -10.07 3.50 8.14
C ALA A 116 -11.49 3.29 7.56
N MET A 117 -12.33 4.33 7.54
CA MET A 117 -13.70 4.25 7.03
C MET A 117 -13.77 3.85 5.56
N VAL A 118 -12.94 4.45 4.69
CA VAL A 118 -12.94 4.13 3.26
C VAL A 118 -12.45 2.71 3.00
N ASN A 119 -11.49 2.21 3.78
CA ASN A 119 -11.03 0.83 3.66
C ASN A 119 -12.09 -0.18 4.11
N VAL A 120 -12.86 0.13 5.16
CA VAL A 120 -14.04 -0.66 5.56
C VAL A 120 -15.06 -0.68 4.42
N ALA A 121 -15.43 0.49 3.89
CA ALA A 121 -16.41 0.61 2.81
C ALA A 121 -15.95 -0.04 1.50
N SER A 122 -14.64 -0.02 1.22
CA SER A 122 -14.06 -0.61 0.01
C SER A 122 -14.02 -2.14 0.05
N GLY A 123 -14.07 -2.72 1.25
CA GLY A 123 -14.11 -4.16 1.48
C GLY A 123 -12.77 -4.79 1.84
N ALA A 124 -11.93 -4.09 2.62
CA ALA A 124 -10.73 -4.70 3.20
C ALA A 124 -11.11 -5.92 4.05
N SER A 125 -10.22 -6.90 4.15
CA SER A 125 -10.47 -8.11 4.95
C SER A 125 -10.47 -7.79 6.45
N TRP A 126 -9.60 -6.87 6.88
CA TRP A 126 -9.72 -6.21 8.18
C TRP A 126 -9.13 -4.81 8.14
N VAL A 127 -9.64 -3.97 9.03
CA VAL A 127 -9.22 -2.58 9.23
C VAL A 127 -8.97 -2.36 10.71
N SER A 128 -7.93 -1.59 11.03
CA SER A 128 -7.58 -1.20 12.39
C SER A 128 -7.45 0.32 12.48
N PHE A 129 -7.80 0.88 13.62
CA PHE A 129 -7.53 2.28 13.95
C PHE A 129 -6.91 2.35 15.34
N HIS A 130 -5.70 2.87 15.42
CA HIS A 130 -4.87 2.84 16.62
C HIS A 130 -4.42 4.26 17.01
N HIS A 131 -3.96 4.35 18.25
CA HIS A 131 -3.46 5.57 18.86
C HIS A 131 -2.05 5.33 19.43
N GLY A 132 -1.15 6.28 19.22
CA GLY A 132 0.16 6.35 19.87
C GLY A 132 1.23 5.41 19.32
N GLY A 133 1.00 4.75 18.18
CA GLY A 133 2.03 3.96 17.52
C GLY A 133 3.22 4.82 17.10
N GLY A 134 4.43 4.29 17.29
CA GLY A 134 5.69 4.95 16.95
C GLY A 134 6.13 6.04 17.94
N VAL A 135 5.24 6.97 18.31
CA VAL A 135 5.57 8.20 19.08
C VAL A 135 4.98 8.23 20.50
N GLY A 136 4.23 7.20 20.89
CA GLY A 136 3.66 7.10 22.23
C GLY A 136 2.28 7.77 22.37
N ILE A 137 1.66 7.51 23.52
CA ILE A 137 0.30 7.98 23.85
C ILE A 137 0.22 9.51 23.73
N GLY A 138 -0.81 9.99 23.05
CA GLY A 138 -1.10 11.41 22.82
C GLY A 138 -0.60 11.95 21.48
N PHE A 139 0.33 11.27 20.81
CA PHE A 139 1.11 11.88 19.72
C PHE A 139 0.78 11.41 18.31
N SER A 140 -0.01 10.35 18.14
CA SER A 140 -0.43 9.89 16.82
C SER A 140 -1.80 9.22 16.80
N GLN A 141 -2.47 9.31 15.66
CA GLN A 141 -3.68 8.55 15.32
C GLN A 141 -3.51 8.00 13.91
N HIS A 142 -3.72 6.69 13.73
CA HIS A 142 -3.35 6.03 12.48
C HIS A 142 -4.14 4.75 12.19
N ALA A 143 -4.38 4.50 10.90
CA ALA A 143 -5.17 3.41 10.38
C ALA A 143 -4.33 2.36 9.64
N GLY A 144 -4.71 1.10 9.80
CA GLY A 144 -4.16 -0.03 9.08
C GLY A 144 -5.25 -0.68 8.25
N GLN A 145 -4.87 -1.22 7.09
CA GLN A 145 -5.74 -2.04 6.28
C GLN A 145 -4.98 -3.26 5.80
N VAL A 146 -5.72 -4.36 5.69
CA VAL A 146 -5.21 -5.58 5.07
C VAL A 146 -6.32 -6.23 4.26
N ILE A 147 -5.96 -6.77 3.11
CA ILE A 147 -6.87 -7.48 2.21
C ILE A 147 -6.25 -8.80 1.74
N VAL A 148 -7.07 -9.84 1.67
CA VAL A 148 -6.68 -11.18 1.22
C VAL A 148 -6.96 -11.35 -0.27
N ALA A 149 -5.94 -11.77 -1.01
CA ALA A 149 -6.04 -12.28 -2.36
C ALA A 149 -6.16 -13.81 -2.31
N ASP A 150 -7.39 -14.32 -2.42
CA ASP A 150 -7.73 -15.73 -2.31
C ASP A 150 -8.03 -16.42 -3.65
N GLY A 151 -7.80 -15.73 -4.76
CA GLY A 151 -8.04 -16.23 -6.12
C GLY A 151 -9.48 -16.08 -6.61
N THR A 152 -10.41 -15.61 -5.77
CA THR A 152 -11.81 -15.44 -6.18
C THR A 152 -12.07 -14.13 -6.92
N GLU A 153 -13.13 -14.10 -7.74
CA GLU A 153 -13.63 -12.86 -8.36
C GLU A 153 -14.10 -11.83 -7.30
N ALA A 154 -14.64 -12.32 -6.18
CA ALA A 154 -15.06 -11.48 -5.07
C ALA A 154 -13.86 -10.79 -4.39
N ALA A 155 -12.73 -11.47 -4.25
CA ALA A 155 -11.48 -10.83 -3.82
C ALA A 155 -10.96 -9.86 -4.87
N ALA A 156 -10.97 -10.21 -6.17
CA ALA A 156 -10.54 -9.30 -7.24
C ALA A 156 -11.28 -7.95 -7.20
N ALA A 157 -12.61 -7.98 -7.05
CA ALA A 157 -13.42 -6.77 -6.95
C ALA A 157 -13.09 -5.92 -5.70
N ARG A 158 -12.82 -6.55 -4.55
CA ARG A 158 -12.41 -5.86 -3.32
C ARG A 158 -10.99 -5.28 -3.44
N LEU A 159 -10.05 -6.05 -4.00
CA LEU A 159 -8.66 -5.63 -4.23
C LEU A 159 -8.60 -4.38 -5.11
N ALA A 160 -9.34 -4.37 -6.21
CA ALA A 160 -9.41 -3.24 -7.13
C ALA A 160 -9.91 -1.94 -6.44
N ARG A 161 -10.77 -2.05 -5.41
CA ARG A 161 -11.25 -0.88 -4.66
C ARG A 161 -10.33 -0.49 -3.52
N VAL A 162 -9.97 -1.45 -2.66
CA VAL A 162 -9.16 -1.19 -1.45
C VAL A 162 -7.79 -0.65 -1.83
N LEU A 163 -7.09 -1.33 -2.75
CA LEU A 163 -5.72 -0.96 -3.12
C LEU A 163 -5.65 0.25 -4.05
N LYS A 164 -6.82 0.75 -4.50
CA LYS A 164 -6.98 2.03 -5.18
C LYS A 164 -7.27 3.14 -4.19
N ASN A 165 -8.29 2.98 -3.35
CA ASN A 165 -8.80 4.01 -2.45
C ASN A 165 -7.84 4.29 -1.28
N ASP A 166 -7.15 3.27 -0.77
CA ASP A 166 -6.19 3.40 0.34
C ASP A 166 -5.06 4.40 0.03
N PRO A 167 -4.26 4.24 -1.05
CA PRO A 167 -3.26 5.23 -1.42
C PRO A 167 -3.86 6.53 -1.98
N LEU A 168 -5.07 6.49 -2.55
CA LEU A 168 -5.75 7.69 -3.05
C LEU A 168 -6.06 8.67 -1.91
N MET A 169 -6.38 8.20 -0.70
CA MET A 169 -6.50 9.06 0.48
C MET A 169 -5.24 9.87 0.75
N GLY A 170 -4.06 9.29 0.50
CA GLY A 170 -2.80 10.01 0.64
C GLY A 170 -2.60 11.06 -0.43
N VAL A 171 -3.03 10.79 -1.66
CA VAL A 171 -3.04 11.79 -2.74
C VAL A 171 -3.97 12.95 -2.37
N PHE A 172 -5.20 12.68 -1.96
CA PHE A 172 -6.15 13.73 -1.54
C PHE A 172 -5.63 14.56 -0.39
N ARG A 173 -5.14 13.92 0.69
CA ARG A 173 -4.59 14.61 1.86
C ARG A 173 -3.49 15.60 1.49
N HIS A 174 -2.57 15.19 0.62
CA HIS A 174 -1.43 16.04 0.26
C HIS A 174 -1.78 17.08 -0.80
N ILE A 175 -2.80 16.85 -1.64
CA ILE A 175 -3.36 17.90 -2.49
C ILE A 175 -4.01 18.98 -1.64
N ASP A 176 -4.82 18.58 -0.64
CA ASP A 176 -5.49 19.51 0.28
C ASP A 176 -4.47 20.39 1.03
N ALA A 177 -3.36 19.80 1.48
CA ALA A 177 -2.24 20.51 2.09
C ALA A 177 -1.37 21.34 1.11
N GLY A 178 -1.71 21.36 -0.19
CA GLY A 178 -1.07 22.22 -1.19
C GLY A 178 0.25 21.69 -1.79
N TYR A 179 0.48 20.38 -1.80
CA TYR A 179 1.65 19.78 -2.45
C TYR A 179 1.44 19.58 -3.96
N ASP A 180 2.29 20.21 -4.77
CA ASP A 180 2.21 20.15 -6.24
C ASP A 180 2.50 18.74 -6.77
N GLU A 181 3.36 17.98 -6.10
CA GLU A 181 3.68 16.60 -6.45
C GLU A 181 2.47 15.67 -6.31
N ALA A 182 1.62 15.91 -5.30
CA ALA A 182 0.39 15.14 -5.11
C ALA A 182 -0.62 15.47 -6.23
N SER A 183 -0.74 16.76 -6.58
CA SER A 183 -1.55 17.21 -7.72
C SER A 183 -1.05 16.63 -9.05
N ALA A 184 0.27 16.60 -9.25
CA ALA A 184 0.89 16.00 -10.42
C ALA A 184 0.70 14.47 -10.44
N CYS A 185 0.69 13.80 -9.28
CA CYS A 185 0.36 12.38 -9.17
C CYS A 185 -1.06 12.11 -9.69
N ALA A 186 -2.06 12.85 -9.20
CA ALA A 186 -3.43 12.72 -9.66
C ALA A 186 -3.58 12.97 -11.18
N LYS A 187 -2.98 14.06 -11.69
CA LYS A 187 -3.01 14.41 -13.12
C LYS A 187 -2.36 13.36 -14.02
N ARG A 188 -1.26 12.74 -13.57
CA ARG A 188 -0.53 11.70 -14.32
C ARG A 188 -1.42 10.50 -14.67
N TRP A 189 -2.35 10.16 -13.78
CA TRP A 189 -3.20 9.00 -13.94
C TRP A 189 -4.55 9.33 -14.57
N GLY A 190 -4.99 10.60 -14.51
CA GLY A 190 -6.15 11.11 -15.25
C GLY A 190 -7.50 10.56 -14.78
N ASP A 191 -7.52 9.84 -13.66
CA ASP A 191 -8.70 9.17 -13.08
C ASP A 191 -9.14 9.77 -11.75
N VAL A 192 -8.52 10.88 -11.36
CA VAL A 192 -8.86 11.68 -10.18
C VAL A 192 -9.19 13.09 -10.64
N ASP A 193 -10.44 13.51 -10.48
CA ASP A 193 -10.82 14.91 -10.63
C ASP A 193 -10.41 15.67 -9.37
N VAL A 194 -9.39 16.53 -9.52
CA VAL A 194 -8.83 17.32 -8.41
C VAL A 194 -9.46 18.71 -8.30
N GLY A 195 -10.47 19.01 -9.12
CA GLY A 195 -11.02 20.36 -9.25
C GLY A 195 -10.02 21.34 -9.87
N GLY A 196 -10.52 22.36 -10.56
CA GLY A 196 -9.69 23.48 -11.00
C GLY A 196 -9.07 24.19 -9.79
N SER A 197 -7.90 24.81 -9.99
CA SER A 197 -7.29 25.70 -9.01
C SER A 197 -8.34 26.59 -8.39
N ARG A 198 -8.37 26.69 -7.06
CA ARG A 198 -9.03 27.80 -6.39
C ARG A 198 -8.20 29.06 -6.68
N ASP A 199 -8.36 29.59 -7.88
CA ASP A 199 -7.92 30.94 -8.25
C ASP A 199 -8.96 31.96 -7.78
#